data_AF-A0A8C4GNR2-F1
#
_entry.id   AF-A0A8C4GNR2-F1
#
_cell.length_a   1.000
_cell.length_b   1.000
_cell.length_c   1.000
_cell.angle_alpha   90.00
_cell.angle_beta   90.00
_cell.angle_gamma   90.00
#
_symmetry.space_group_name_H-M   'P 1'
#
loop_
_entity.id
_entity.type
_entity.pdbx_description
1 polymer ?
#
loop_
_entity_poly.entity_id
_entity_poly.type
_entity_poly.pdbx_seq_one_letter_code
_entity_poly.pdbx_strand_id
1 'polypeptide(L)'
;MVYGICFCPVSKKQELKDSKVADSKTLTEAERENLFEKLDEAKSYVGWALQILSPNTISTSMLQRTKYNLNALSHDTAIGLVQYALDNGVQLKEVCKQE
;
A
#
# COMPACT_ATOMS: atom_id res chain seq x y z
N MET A 1 -11.09 4.09 -5.19
CA MET A 1 -9.85 3.31 -5.45
C MET A 1 -8.97 3.42 -4.22
N VAL A 2 -8.34 2.34 -3.77
CA VAL A 2 -7.54 2.35 -2.53
C VAL A 2 -6.11 1.94 -2.87
N TYR A 3 -5.15 2.70 -2.36
CA TYR A 3 -3.73 2.37 -2.41
C TYR A 3 -3.25 2.07 -1.01
N GLY A 4 -2.35 1.10 -0.89
CA GLY A 4 -1.72 0.76 0.37
C GLY A 4 -0.23 0.55 0.20
N ILE A 5 0.53 0.93 1.22
CA ILE A 5 1.93 0.55 1.37
C ILE A 5 2.08 -0.27 2.65
N CYS A 6 2.99 -1.23 2.61
CA CYS A 6 3.42 -2.01 3.76
C CYS A 6 4.95 -2.02 3.75
N PHE A 7 5.55 -1.77 4.90
CA PHE A 7 7.00 -1.73 5.06
C PHE A 7 7.42 -2.52 6.30
N CYS A 8 8.56 -3.17 6.20
CA CYS A 8 9.19 -3.91 7.28
C CYS A 8 10.72 -3.79 7.17
N PRO A 9 11.47 -3.99 8.27
CA PRO A 9 12.92 -4.06 8.24
C PRO A 9 13.42 -5.12 7.25
N VAL A 10 14.48 -4.80 6.50
CA VAL A 10 15.08 -5.71 5.51
C VAL A 10 15.50 -7.04 6.14
N SER A 11 15.93 -7.02 7.41
CA SER A 11 16.29 -8.22 8.19
C SER A 11 15.12 -9.19 8.38
N LYS A 12 13.88 -8.70 8.42
CA LYS A 12 12.66 -9.49 8.64
C LYS A 12 11.86 -9.74 7.37
N LYS A 13 12.41 -9.41 6.20
CA LYS A 13 11.78 -9.64 4.89
C LYS A 13 11.44 -11.12 4.66
N GLN A 14 12.27 -12.03 5.15
CA GLN A 14 12.03 -13.48 5.02
C GLN A 14 10.91 -13.93 5.97
N GLU A 15 10.91 -13.48 7.22
CA GLU A 15 9.83 -13.75 8.19
C GLU A 15 8.45 -13.31 7.65
N LEU A 16 8.38 -12.15 7.00
CA LEU A 16 7.14 -11.67 6.39
C LEU A 16 6.67 -12.56 5.22
N LYS A 17 7.60 -13.05 4.40
CA LYS A 17 7.28 -14.00 3.32
C LYS A 17 6.80 -15.34 3.87
N ASP A 18 7.46 -15.83 4.92
CA ASP A 18 7.14 -17.10 5.56
C ASP A 18 5.81 -17.04 6.31
N SER A 19 5.41 -15.86 6.79
CA SER A 19 4.09 -15.57 7.38
C SER A 19 2.92 -15.72 6.39
N LYS A 20 3.20 -16.02 5.11
CA LYS A 20 2.21 -16.25 4.05
C LYS A 20 1.15 -15.16 3.94
N VAL A 21 1.53 -13.91 4.22
CA VAL A 21 0.70 -12.73 3.94
C VAL A 21 0.80 -12.41 2.43
N ALA A 22 0.47 -13.39 1.61
CA ALA A 22 0.41 -13.26 0.16
C ALA A 22 -1.05 -13.05 -0.22
N ASP A 23 -1.37 -11.91 -0.83
CA ASP A 23 -2.70 -11.68 -1.39
C ASP A 23 -2.85 -12.56 -2.64
N SER A 24 -3.36 -13.77 -2.46
CA SER A 24 -3.81 -14.59 -3.57
C SER A 24 -5.17 -14.09 -4.04
N LYS A 25 -5.36 -14.00 -5.35
CA LYS A 25 -6.66 -13.68 -5.99
C LYS A 25 -7.78 -14.67 -5.63
N THR A 26 -7.44 -15.76 -4.94
CA THR A 26 -8.34 -16.83 -4.52
C THR A 26 -8.79 -16.74 -3.06
N LEU A 27 -8.31 -15.75 -2.28
CA LEU A 27 -8.67 -15.61 -0.87
C LEU A 27 -10.10 -15.05 -0.72
N THR A 28 -10.81 -15.58 0.27
CA THR A 28 -12.10 -15.04 0.71
C THR A 28 -11.92 -13.75 1.53
N GLU A 29 -12.99 -12.97 1.67
CA GLU A 29 -12.98 -11.74 2.49
C GLU A 29 -12.56 -12.01 3.93
N ALA A 30 -13.11 -13.06 4.55
CA ALA A 30 -12.76 -13.46 5.92
C ALA A 30 -11.30 -13.89 6.06
N GLU A 31 -10.70 -14.53 5.05
CA GLU A 31 -9.27 -14.87 5.08
C GLU A 31 -8.38 -13.64 4.98
N ARG A 32 -8.78 -12.64 4.18
CA ARG A 32 -8.06 -11.36 4.07
C ARG A 32 -8.12 -10.56 5.36
N GLU A 33 -9.26 -10.54 6.03
CA GLU A 33 -9.42 -9.87 7.31
C GLU A 33 -8.55 -10.52 8.39
N ASN A 34 -8.54 -11.86 8.48
CA ASN A 34 -7.61 -12.59 9.36
C ASN A 34 -6.12 -12.33 9.04
N LEU A 35 -5.76 -12.20 7.77
CA LEU A 35 -4.38 -11.85 7.37
C LEU A 35 -4.01 -10.42 7.76
N PHE A 36 -4.96 -9.49 7.65
CA PHE A 36 -4.76 -8.10 8.07
C PHE A 36 -4.64 -7.98 9.59
N GLU A 37 -5.44 -8.72 10.36
CA GLU A 37 -5.30 -8.79 11.82
C GLU A 37 -3.91 -9.29 12.22
N LYS A 38 -3.40 -10.34 11.57
CA LYS A 38 -2.03 -10.83 11.82
C LYS A 38 -0.95 -9.80 11.49
N LEU A 39 -1.14 -8.99 10.44
CA LEU A 39 -0.24 -7.88 10.12
C LEU A 39 -0.29 -6.81 11.20
N ASP A 40 -1.48 -6.50 11.72
CA ASP A 40 -1.65 -5.51 12.79
C ASP A 40 -1.07 -5.99 14.13
N GLU A 41 -1.19 -7.28 14.44
CA GLU A 41 -0.50 -7.91 15.57
C GLU A 41 1.03 -7.80 15.42
N ALA A 42 1.54 -7.86 14.19
CA ALA A 42 2.95 -7.68 13.85
C ALA A 42 3.42 -6.21 13.84
N LYS A 43 2.63 -5.25 14.33
CA LYS A 43 2.96 -3.81 14.43
C LYS A 43 4.28 -3.47 15.12
N SER A 44 4.87 -4.41 15.86
CA SER A 44 6.20 -4.24 16.47
C SER A 44 7.32 -4.11 15.44
N TYR A 45 7.11 -4.59 14.20
CA TYR A 45 8.09 -4.50 13.13
C TYR A 45 7.48 -4.27 11.73
N VAL A 46 6.16 -4.36 11.57
CA VAL A 46 5.47 -4.06 10.31
C VAL A 46 4.71 -2.75 10.47
N GLY A 47 4.84 -1.87 9.47
CA GLY A 47 4.01 -0.67 9.35
C GLY A 47 3.27 -0.66 8.03
N TRP A 48 2.08 -0.07 8.02
CA TRP A 48 1.28 0.10 6.82
C TRP A 48 0.63 1.48 6.78
N ALA A 49 0.31 1.95 5.57
CA ALA A 49 -0.43 3.19 5.35
C ALA A 49 -1.33 3.03 4.13
N LEU A 50 -2.49 3.68 4.15
CA LEU A 50 -3.51 3.60 3.11
C LEU A 50 -3.89 4.99 2.61
N GLN A 51 -4.12 5.11 1.30
CA GLN A 51 -4.69 6.30 0.67
C GLN A 51 -5.97 5.92 -0.07
N ILE A 52 -7.08 6.52 0.36
CA ILE A 52 -8.41 6.26 -0.20
C ILE A 52 -8.74 7.38 -1.20
N LEU A 53 -8.77 7.05 -2.48
CA LEU A 53 -9.23 7.95 -3.53
C LEU A 53 -10.74 7.80 -3.70
N SER A 54 -11.46 8.85 -3.32
CA SER A 54 -12.91 8.91 -3.48
C SER A 54 -13.31 8.91 -4.98
N PRO A 55 -14.50 8.43 -5.34
CA PRO A 55 -15.00 8.52 -6.72
C PRO A 55 -15.03 9.96 -7.23
N ASN A 56 -15.33 10.92 -6.35
CA ASN A 56 -15.30 12.34 -6.67
C ASN A 56 -13.88 12.83 -7.01
N THR A 57 -12.87 12.44 -6.23
CA THR A 57 -11.46 12.76 -6.49
C THR A 57 -11.02 12.20 -7.84
N ILE A 58 -11.36 10.95 -8.14
CA ILE A 58 -11.02 10.32 -9.43
C ILE A 58 -11.69 11.07 -10.58
N SER A 59 -12.98 11.36 -10.45
CA SER A 59 -13.77 12.02 -11.50
C SER A 59 -13.27 13.44 -11.76
N THR A 60 -13.09 14.24 -10.70
CA THR A 60 -12.61 15.61 -10.83
C THR A 60 -11.19 15.69 -11.35
N SER A 61 -10.32 14.73 -11.01
CA SER A 61 -8.95 14.65 -11.50
C SER A 61 -8.90 14.29 -12.99
N MET A 62 -9.73 13.35 -13.45
CA MET A 62 -9.75 12.94 -14.87
C MET A 62 -10.45 13.94 -15.79
N LEU A 63 -11.37 14.76 -15.26
CA LEU A 63 -12.12 15.78 -16.00
C LEU A 63 -11.47 17.18 -15.98
N GLN A 64 -10.22 17.29 -15.51
CA GLN A 64 -9.50 18.55 -15.52
C GLN A 64 -9.22 19.03 -16.96
N ARG A 65 -9.03 20.35 -17.13
CA ARG A 65 -8.64 20.94 -18.42
C ARG A 65 -7.33 20.36 -18.94
N THR A 66 -6.38 20.13 -18.04
CA THR A 66 -5.13 19.42 -18.35
C THR A 66 -5.39 17.94 -18.27
N LYS A 67 -4.95 17.18 -19.28
CA LYS A 67 -5.11 15.73 -19.29
C LYS A 67 -4.37 15.12 -18.11
N TYR A 68 -5.12 14.52 -17.20
CA TYR A 68 -4.59 13.75 -16.09
C TYR A 68 -5.33 12.41 -16.05
N ASN A 69 -4.64 11.36 -16.49
CA ASN A 69 -5.26 10.04 -16.64
C ASN A 69 -5.16 9.21 -15.35
N LEU A 70 -5.88 8.09 -15.33
CA LEU A 70 -5.91 7.22 -14.15
C LEU A 70 -4.53 6.66 -13.78
N ASN A 71 -3.66 6.39 -14.77
CA ASN A 71 -2.31 5.89 -14.51
C ASN A 71 -1.45 6.96 -13.83
N ALA A 72 -1.54 8.22 -14.26
CA ALA A 72 -0.85 9.34 -13.62
C ALA A 72 -1.33 9.52 -12.18
N LEU A 73 -2.65 9.52 -11.95
CA LEU A 73 -3.24 9.52 -10.61
C LEU A 73 -2.75 8.35 -9.75
N SER A 74 -2.64 7.16 -10.35
CA SER A 74 -2.16 5.95 -9.69
C SER A 74 -0.70 6.09 -9.24
N HIS A 75 0.16 6.56 -10.13
CA HIS A 75 1.59 6.74 -9.85
C HIS A 75 1.83 7.83 -8.81
N ASP A 76 1.17 8.97 -8.93
CA ASP A 76 1.31 10.08 -7.98
C ASP A 76 0.81 9.67 -6.58
N THR A 77 -0.27 8.90 -6.52
CA THR A 77 -0.78 8.37 -5.24
C THR A 77 0.22 7.41 -4.60
N ALA A 78 0.85 6.52 -5.38
CA ALA A 78 1.87 5.60 -4.89
C ALA A 78 3.13 6.35 -4.40
N ILE A 79 3.59 7.35 -5.17
CA ILE A 79 4.72 8.20 -4.80
C ILE A 79 4.42 8.96 -3.51
N GLY A 80 3.21 9.53 -3.39
CA GLY A 80 2.76 10.25 -2.20
C GLY A 80 2.77 9.38 -0.94
N LEU A 81 2.35 8.11 -1.04
CA LEU A 81 2.43 7.17 0.07
C LEU A 81 3.87 6.83 0.46
N VAL A 82 4.76 6.64 -0.52
CA VAL A 82 6.19 6.40 -0.26
C VAL A 82 6.81 7.62 0.43
N GLN A 83 6.50 8.83 -0.04
CA GLN A 83 6.97 10.06 0.58
C GLN A 83 6.43 10.19 2.01
N TYR A 84 5.16 9.86 2.24
CA TYR A 84 4.57 9.85 3.58
C TYR A 84 5.35 8.93 4.54
N ALA A 85 5.81 7.77 4.10
CA ALA A 85 6.64 6.89 4.94
C ALA A 85 8.00 7.54 5.28
N LEU A 86 8.66 8.18 4.30
CA LEU A 86 9.92 8.92 4.51
C LEU A 86 9.73 10.07 5.52
N ASP A 87 8.66 10.84 5.37
CA ASP A 87 8.34 11.99 6.24
C ASP A 87 8.06 11.55 7.68
N ASN A 88 7.55 10.33 7.87
CA ASN A 88 7.36 9.71 9.19
C ASN A 88 8.65 9.04 9.74
N GLY A 89 9.81 9.23 9.10
CA GLY A 89 11.10 8.76 9.59
C GLY A 89 11.41 7.29 9.23
N VAL A 90 10.67 6.68 8.31
CA VAL A 90 10.96 5.33 7.83
C VAL A 90 12.21 5.36 6.94
N GLN A 91 13.24 4.59 7.32
CA GLN A 91 14.45 4.45 6.52
C GLN A 91 14.23 3.47 5.36
N LEU A 92 13.76 3.99 4.23
CA LEU A 92 13.54 3.18 3.03
C LEU A 92 14.87 2.87 2.32
N LYS A 93 15.08 1.60 1.99
CA LYS A 93 16.23 1.11 1.21
C LYS A 93 15.82 0.48 -0.12
N GLU A 94 14.68 -0.21 -0.14
CA GLU A 94 14.14 -0.91 -1.30
C GLU A 94 12.64 -0.59 -1.43
N VAL A 95 12.16 -0.40 -2.65
CA VAL A 95 10.74 -0.25 -2.96
C VAL A 95 10.35 -1.32 -3.98
N CYS A 96 9.30 -2.08 -3.68
CA CYS A 96 8.78 -3.13 -4.55
C CYS A 96 7.31 -2.84 -4.86
N LYS A 97 6.92 -3.03 -6.11
CA LYS A 97 5.51 -3.03 -6.51
C LYS A 97 5.00 -4.47 -6.51
N GLN A 98 3.90 -4.74 -5.80
CA GLN A 98 3.16 -6.00 -5.96
C GLN A 98 2.23 -5.86 -7.19
N GLU A 99 2.26 -6.86 -8.07
CA GLU A 99 1.42 -6.97 -9.28
C GLU A 99 0.35 -8.05 -9.13
#